data_AF-A0A316DFW4-F1
#
_entry.id   AF-A0A316DFW4-F1
#
_cell.length_a   1.000
_cell.length_b   1.000
_cell.length_c   1.000
_cell.angle_alpha   90.00
_cell.angle_beta   90.00
_cell.angle_gamma   90.00
#
_symmetry.space_group_name_H-M   'P 1'
#
loop_
_entity.id
_entity.type
_entity.pdbx_description
1 polymer ?
#
loop_
_entity_poly.entity_id
_entity_poly.type
_entity_poly.pdbx_seq_one_letter_code
_entity_poly.pdbx_strand_id
1 'polypeptide(L)' 'MDTSTIINTVGLIFDITGAILMFKNSMPVKFGSYLYSSKYLKLQKIKAKKMNRNIGLGALLLCIGFILQLVATFLG' A
#
# COMPACT_ATOMS: atom_id res chain seq x y z
N MET A 1 -11.41 -2.80 28.35
CA MET A 1 -11.46 -2.39 26.93
C MET A 1 -12.18 -3.49 26.20
N ASP A 2 -13.22 -3.14 25.45
CA ASP A 2 -13.99 -4.13 24.70
C ASP A 2 -13.13 -4.71 23.57
N THR A 3 -13.20 -6.03 23.39
CA THR A 3 -12.43 -6.77 22.39
C THR A 3 -12.65 -6.20 20.98
N SER A 4 -13.86 -5.70 20.69
CA SER A 4 -14.20 -4.99 19.45
C SER A 4 -13.35 -3.72 19.24
N THR A 5 -13.11 -2.93 20.30
CA THR A 5 -12.30 -1.70 20.22
C THR A 5 -10.83 -2.02 19.92
N ILE A 6 -10.31 -3.11 20.51
CA ILE A 6 -8.93 -3.56 20.27
C ILE A 6 -8.77 -3.99 18.81
N ILE A 7 -9.68 -4.84 18.29
CA ILE A 7 -9.61 -5.34 16.91
C ILE A 7 -9.75 -4.18 15.91
N ASN A 8 -10.66 -3.23 16.18
CA ASN A 8 -10.84 -2.04 15.34
C ASN A 8 -9.56 -1.17 15.31
N THR A 9 -8.95 -0.92 16.48
CA THR A 9 -7.69 -0.15 16.57
C THR A 9 -6.54 -0.84 15.83
N VAL A 10 -6.44 -2.17 15.95
CA VAL A 10 -5.43 -2.95 15.20
C VAL A 10 -5.68 -2.83 13.69
N GLY A 11 -6.93 -2.98 13.24
CA GLY A 11 -7.29 -2.81 11.83
C GLY A 11 -6.92 -1.42 11.29
N LEU A 12 -7.19 -0.37 12.06
CA LEU A 12 -6.80 1.01 11.73
C LEU A 12 -5.28 1.16 11.56
N ILE A 13 -4.48 0.53 12.42
CA ILE A 13 -3.01 0.55 12.30
C ILE A 13 -2.59 -0.11 10.99
N PHE A 14 -3.16 -1.26 10.63
CA PHE A 14 -2.89 -1.92 9.35
C PHE A 14 -3.22 -1.01 8.17
N ASP A 15 -4.33 -0.28 8.23
CA ASP A 15 -4.74 0.65 7.17
C ASP A 15 -3.75 1.82 7.02
N ILE A 16 -3.38 2.48 8.13
CA ILE A 16 -2.41 3.57 8.11
C ILE A 16 -1.06 3.09 7.55
N THR A 17 -0.61 1.92 7.98
CA THR A 17 0.67 1.36 7.53
C THR A 17 0.63 0.99 6.05
N GLY A 18 -0.46 0.38 5.58
CA GLY A 18 -0.70 0.05 4.18
C GLY A 18 -0.73 1.31 3.29
N ALA A 19 -1.44 2.35 3.74
CA ALA A 19 -1.53 3.64 3.05
C ALA A 19 -0.17 4.34 2.94
N ILE A 20 0.63 4.37 4.02
CA ILE A 20 2.00 4.94 4.00
C ILE A 20 2.88 4.17 3.01
N LEU A 21 2.77 2.84 3.00
CA LEU A 21 3.56 1.99 2.11
C LEU A 21 3.18 2.23 0.64
N MET A 22 1.89 2.38 0.35
CA MET A 22 1.42 2.78 -0.98
C MET A 22 1.89 4.19 -1.34
N PHE A 23 1.75 5.16 -0.45
CA PHE A 23 2.14 6.56 -0.71
C PHE A 23 3.64 6.69 -1.03
N LYS A 24 4.51 6.06 -0.23
CA LYS A 24 5.97 6.10 -0.42
C LYS A 24 6.42 5.36 -1.68
N ASN A 25 5.65 4.38 -2.16
CA ASN A 25 5.96 3.63 -3.37
C ASN A 25 5.16 4.10 -4.60
N SER A 26 4.15 4.95 -4.43
CA SER A 26 3.39 5.56 -5.53
C SER A 26 4.33 6.49 -6.29
N MET A 27 4.46 6.23 -7.58
CA MET A 27 5.44 6.90 -8.42
C MET A 27 4.89 8.23 -8.90
N PRO A 28 5.59 9.36 -8.74
CA PRO A 28 5.21 10.57 -9.46
C PRO A 28 5.35 10.29 -10.96
N VAL A 29 4.23 10.44 -11.67
CA VAL A 29 4.07 10.14 -13.09
C VAL A 29 4.80 11.20 -13.94
N LYS A 30 6.12 11.26 -13.86
CA LYS A 30 6.96 11.97 -14.83
C LYS A 30 7.87 10.97 -15.53
N PHE A 31 7.26 9.92 -16.09
CA PHE A 31 7.92 9.03 -17.04
C PHE A 31 7.90 9.56 -18.48
N GLY A 32 7.21 10.67 -18.72
CA GLY A 32 7.04 11.30 -20.02
C GLY A 32 8.17 12.23 -20.46
N SER A 33 9.42 12.03 -20.01
CA SER A 33 10.55 12.68 -20.68
C SER A 33 11.08 11.73 -21.75
N TYR A 34 10.63 11.94 -22.98
CA TYR A 34 10.98 11.23 -24.22
C TYR A 34 12.47 11.34 -24.64
N LEU A 35 13.40 11.36 -23.68
CA LEU A 35 14.80 11.79 -23.88
C LEU A 35 15.84 10.93 -23.14
N TYR A 36 15.49 9.71 -22.73
CA TYR A 36 16.44 8.84 -22.02
C TYR A 36 16.79 7.57 -22.80
N SER A 37 18.09 7.38 -23.01
CA SER A 37 18.75 6.22 -23.63
C SER A 37 18.15 4.86 -23.21
N SER A 38 18.09 3.91 -24.14
CA SER A 38 17.61 2.51 -23.96
C SER A 38 18.03 1.86 -22.64
N LYS A 39 19.25 2.14 -22.18
CA LYS A 39 19.80 1.60 -20.92
C LYS A 39 19.08 2.15 -19.68
N TYR A 40 18.69 3.42 -19.71
CA TYR A 40 17.98 4.12 -18.63
C TYR A 40 16.51 3.67 -18.51
N LEU A 41 15.85 3.44 -19.65
CA LEU A 41 14.50 2.87 -19.70
C LEU A 41 14.42 1.48 -19.05
N LYS A 42 15.43 0.62 -19.26
CA LYS A 42 15.48 -0.71 -18.61
C LYS A 42 15.59 -0.59 -17.09
N LEU A 43 16.44 0.30 -16.58
CA LEU A 43 16.59 0.53 -15.13
C LEU A 43 15.31 1.10 -14.51
N GLN A 44 14.67 2.06 -15.17
CA GLN A 44 13.38 2.64 -14.76
C GLN A 44 12.27 1.57 -14.69
N LYS A 45 12.18 0.68 -15.68
CA LYS A 45 11.20 -0.44 -15.67
C LYS A 45 11.42 -1.39 -14.49
N ILE A 46 12.68 -1.72 -14.17
CA ILE A 46 12.99 -2.59 -13.02
C ILE A 46 12.59 -1.91 -11.71
N LYS A 47 12.89 -0.62 -11.56
CA LYS A 47 12.49 0.17 -10.39
C LYS A 47 10.97 0.26 -10.24
N ALA A 48 10.27 0.57 -11.33
CA ALA A 48 8.82 0.63 -11.38
C ALA A 48 8.17 -0.72 -11.03
N LYS A 49 8.71 -1.85 -11.53
CA LYS A 49 8.21 -3.19 -11.19
C LYS A 49 8.33 -3.48 -9.70
N LYS A 50 9.45 -3.11 -9.06
CA LYS A 50 9.66 -3.27 -7.61
C LYS A 50 8.69 -2.37 -6.82
N MET A 51 8.50 -1.13 -7.25
CA MET A 51 7.57 -0.18 -6.61
C MET A 51 6.13 -0.65 -6.72
N ASN A 52 5.67 -1.09 -7.90
CA ASN A 52 4.33 -1.66 -8.08
C ASN A 52 4.08 -2.88 -7.19
N ARG A 53 5.08 -3.75 -7.01
CA ARG A 53 4.96 -4.89 -6.08
C ARG A 53 4.75 -4.41 -4.64
N ASN A 54 5.49 -3.37 -4.22
CA ASN A 54 5.31 -2.79 -2.89
C ASN A 54 3.94 -2.12 -2.73
N ILE A 55 3.46 -1.39 -3.74
CA ILE A 55 2.09 -0.82 -3.72
C ILE A 55 1.06 -1.95 -3.55
N GLY A 56 1.22 -3.07 -4.26
CA GLY A 56 0.34 -4.23 -4.11
C GLY A 56 0.36 -4.83 -2.69
N LEU A 57 1.53 -4.87 -2.03
CA LEU A 57 1.63 -5.27 -0.63
C LEU A 57 0.93 -4.28 0.31
N GLY A 58 1.04 -2.98 0.04
CA GLY A 58 0.34 -1.95 0.81
C GLY A 58 -1.18 -2.07 0.67
N ALA A 59 -1.68 -2.33 -0.55
CA ALA A 59 -3.10 -2.57 -0.80
C ALA A 59 -3.61 -3.84 -0.10
N LEU A 60 -2.80 -4.89 -0.04
CA LEU A 60 -3.13 -6.09 0.75
C LEU A 60 -3.23 -5.80 2.24
N LEU A 61 -2.33 -4.97 2.80
CA LEU A 61 -2.41 -4.53 4.20
C LEU A 61 -3.72 -3.77 4.47
N LEU A 62 -4.13 -2.87 3.57
CA LEU A 62 -5.41 -2.16 3.66
C LEU A 62 -6.60 -3.12 3.67
N CYS A 63 -6.61 -4.10 2.76
CA CYS A 63 -7.69 -5.09 2.73
C CYS A 63 -7.78 -5.87 4.05
N ILE A 64 -6.65 -6.26 4.63
CA ILE A 64 -6.62 -6.99 5.91
C ILE A 64 -7.11 -6.10 7.05
N GLY A 65 -6.66 -4.84 7.10
CA GLY A 65 -7.11 -3.87 8.11
C GLY A 65 -8.62 -3.64 8.06
N PHE A 66 -9.15 -3.45 6.85
CA PHE A 66 -10.59 -3.33 6.62
C PHE A 66 -11.38 -4.58 7.05
N ILE A 67 -10.90 -5.79 6.72
CA ILE A 67 -11.57 -7.04 7.13
C ILE A 67 -11.59 -7.16 8.66
N LEU A 68 -10.49 -6.80 9.35
CA LEU A 68 -10.43 -6.81 10.81
C LEU A 68 -11.45 -5.83 11.43
N GLN A 69 -11.56 -4.62 10.88
CA GLN A 69 -12.57 -3.64 11.32
C GLN A 69 -14.00 -4.14 11.09
N LEU A 70 -14.25 -4.80 9.96
CA LEU A 70 -15.55 -5.37 9.62
C LEU A 70 -15.94 -6.46 10.65
N VAL A 71 -15.02 -7.37 10.97
CA VAL A 71 -15.23 -8.38 12.03
C VAL A 71 -15.45 -7.73 13.40
N ALA A 72 -14.70 -6.69 13.74
CA ALA A 72 -14.89 -5.95 14.98
C ALA A 72 -16.29 -5.31 15.08
N THR A 73 -16.83 -4.86 13.95
CA THR A 73 -18.17 -4.27 13.86
C THR A 73 -19.29 -5.31 14.03
N PHE A 74 -19.04 -6.57 13.67
CA PHE A 74 -19.98 -7.68 13.93
C PHE A 74 -19.88 -8.25 15.35
N LEU A 75 -18.75 -8.03 16.04
CA LEU A 75 -18.50 -8.51 17.40
C LEU A 75 -18.83 -7.48 18.48
N GLY A 76 -18.92 -6.20 18.13
CA GLY A 76 -19.36 -5.11 19.00
C GLY A 76 -20.86 -4.91 18.91
#